data_AF-A0A7I0JGE4-F1
#
_entry.id   AF-A0A7I0JGE4-F1
#
_cell.length_a   1.000
_cell.length_b   1.000
_cell.length_c   1.000
_cell.angle_alpha   90.00
_cell.angle_beta   90.00
_cell.angle_gamma   90.00
#
_symmetry.space_group_name_H-M   'P 1'
#
loop_
_entity.id
_entity.type
_entity.pdbx_description
1 polymer ?
#
loop_
_entity_poly.entity_id
_entity_poly.type
_entity_poly.pdbx_seq_one_letter_code
_entity_poly.pdbx_strand_id
1 'polypeptide(L)'
;VPVGIAAALVVAALCGLVSGLLVTVTKLPPFIATLAMMSVARGLANMITDGSQIVGFPDWFTNLSIVRHFGFLSVTVGLMIVLAIVFAVFLNYRATGRSLYAIGGSAEVARLSGIPVKSLTNWVYAICGLLAGLAGIVLAARLDSV
;
A
#
# COMPACT_ATOMS: atom_id res chain seq x y z
N VAL A 1 5.81 -2.03 19.96
CA VAL A 1 4.96 -1.22 19.04
C VAL A 1 5.70 -0.75 17.78
N PRO A 2 6.85 -0.06 17.82
CA PRO A 2 7.56 0.36 16.59
C PRO A 2 8.01 -0.84 15.72
N VAL A 3 8.40 -1.94 16.37
CA VAL A 3 8.73 -3.21 15.68
C VAL A 3 7.51 -3.81 14.97
N GLY A 4 6.31 -3.70 15.55
CA GLY A 4 5.07 -4.20 14.95
C GLY A 4 4.65 -3.41 13.72
N ILE A 5 4.83 -2.08 13.76
CA ILE A 5 4.59 -1.20 12.60
C ILE A 5 5.56 -1.53 11.46
N ALA A 6 6.85 -1.68 11.77
CA ALA A 6 7.85 -2.06 10.77
C ALA A 6 7.55 -3.43 10.15
N ALA A 7 7.19 -4.42 10.97
CA ALA A 7 6.82 -5.74 10.49
C ALA A 7 5.56 -5.70 9.60
N ALA A 8 4.53 -4.95 10.00
CA ALA A 8 3.30 -4.79 9.21
C ALA A 8 3.58 -4.16 7.84
N LEU A 9 4.44 -3.13 7.78
CA LEU A 9 4.85 -2.50 6.52
C LEU A 9 5.65 -3.45 5.63
N VAL A 10 6.55 -4.25 6.20
CA VAL A 10 7.30 -5.27 5.45
C VAL A 10 6.36 -6.32 4.88
N VAL A 11 5.42 -6.83 5.68
CA VAL A 11 4.42 -7.80 5.22
C VAL A 11 3.54 -7.20 4.12
N ALA A 12 3.08 -5.96 4.29
CA ALA A 12 2.25 -5.29 3.28
C ALA A 12 3.01 -5.06 1.96
N ALA A 13 4.30 -4.69 2.03
CA ALA A 13 5.16 -4.58 0.85
C ALA A 13 5.37 -5.93 0.17
N LEU A 14 5.56 -7.01 0.94
CA LEU A 14 5.67 -8.38 0.42
C LEU A 14 4.37 -8.83 -0.25
N CYS A 15 3.21 -8.58 0.34
CA CYS A 15 1.91 -8.88 -0.28
C CYS A 15 1.71 -8.10 -1.59
N GLY A 16 2.16 -6.84 -1.62
CA GLY A 16 2.23 -6.03 -2.84
C GLY A 16 3.13 -6.68 -3.91
N LEU A 17 4.35 -7.06 -3.54
CA LEU A 17 5.29 -7.74 -4.44
C LEU A 17 4.74 -9.06 -4.98
N VAL A 18 4.10 -9.87 -4.14
CA VAL A 18 3.46 -11.12 -4.56
C VAL A 18 2.35 -10.85 -5.58
N SER A 19 1.53 -9.82 -5.35
CA SER A 19 0.50 -9.40 -6.30
C SER A 19 1.13 -8.97 -7.64
N GLY A 20 2.21 -8.19 -7.61
CA GLY A 20 2.94 -7.79 -8.81
C GLY A 20 3.55 -8.99 -9.56
N LEU A 21 4.18 -9.92 -8.84
CA LEU A 21 4.76 -11.13 -9.41
C LEU A 21 3.71 -12.03 -10.06
N LEU A 22 2.54 -12.19 -9.44
CA LEU A 22 1.41 -12.91 -10.05
C LEU A 22 0.98 -12.23 -11.35
N VAL A 23 0.83 -10.91 -11.36
CA VAL A 23 0.45 -10.20 -12.59
C VAL A 23 1.51 -10.33 -13.68
N THR A 24 2.80 -10.27 -13.36
CA THR A 24 3.88 -10.22 -14.36
C THR A 24 4.39 -11.59 -14.83
N VAL A 25 4.36 -12.60 -13.96
CA VAL A 25 4.85 -13.96 -14.26
C VAL A 25 3.72 -14.85 -14.72
N THR A 26 2.64 -14.97 -13.93
CA THR A 26 1.50 -15.84 -14.28
C THR A 26 0.52 -15.18 -15.25
N LYS A 27 0.74 -13.90 -15.60
CA LYS A 27 -0.08 -13.12 -16.52
C LYS A 27 -1.56 -13.10 -16.10
N LEU A 28 -1.81 -13.22 -14.80
CA LEU A 28 -3.16 -13.12 -14.27
C LEU A 28 -3.70 -11.70 -14.47
N PRO A 29 -5.00 -11.55 -14.76
CA PRO A 29 -5.64 -10.25 -14.71
C PRO A 29 -5.39 -9.58 -13.35
N PRO A 30 -4.95 -8.30 -13.33
CA PRO A 30 -4.65 -7.53 -12.11
C PRO A 30 -5.69 -7.66 -11.00
N PHE A 31 -6.97 -7.62 -11.38
CA PHE A 31 -8.10 -7.72 -10.47
C PHE A 31 -8.17 -9.06 -9.72
N ILE A 32 -7.91 -10.17 -10.40
CA ILE A 32 -7.97 -11.51 -9.79
C ILE A 32 -6.81 -11.68 -8.81
N ALA A 33 -5.62 -11.22 -9.18
CA ALA A 33 -4.43 -11.30 -8.31
C ALA A 33 -4.63 -10.53 -7.00
N THR A 34 -5.18 -9.30 -7.07
CA THR A 34 -5.42 -8.48 -5.88
C THR A 34 -6.56 -9.01 -5.02
N LEU A 35 -7.64 -9.51 -5.62
CA LEU A 35 -8.73 -10.16 -4.88
C LEU A 35 -8.25 -11.42 -4.14
N ALA A 36 -7.46 -12.27 -4.81
CA ALA A 36 -6.88 -13.45 -4.19
C ALA A 36 -5.97 -13.07 -3.00
N MET A 37 -5.11 -12.07 -3.19
CA MET A 37 -4.23 -11.58 -2.11
C MET A 37 -5.04 -11.00 -0.94
N MET A 38 -6.14 -10.27 -1.21
CA MET A 38 -7.05 -9.76 -0.18
C MET A 38 -7.69 -10.90 0.63
N SER A 39 -8.09 -11.99 -0.02
CA SER A 39 -8.66 -13.17 0.64
C SER A 39 -7.62 -13.88 1.51
N VAL A 40 -6.40 -14.07 1.00
CA VAL A 40 -5.30 -14.68 1.77
C VAL A 40 -4.93 -13.81 2.97
N ALA A 41 -4.76 -12.50 2.78
CA ALA A 41 -4.42 -11.57 3.84
C ALA A 41 -5.50 -11.54 4.94
N ARG A 42 -6.78 -11.51 4.56
CA ARG A 42 -7.89 -11.59 5.54
C ARG A 42 -7.97 -12.94 6.24
N GLY A 43 -7.75 -14.04 5.53
CA GLY A 43 -7.73 -15.38 6.13
C GLY A 43 -6.62 -15.52 7.17
N LEU A 44 -5.41 -15.06 6.84
CA LEU A 44 -4.27 -15.05 7.76
C LEU A 44 -4.54 -14.16 8.97
N ALA A 45 -5.08 -12.95 8.76
CA ALA A 45 -5.45 -12.06 9.85
C ALA A 45 -6.48 -12.73 10.79
N ASN A 46 -7.53 -13.34 10.23
CA ASN A 46 -8.55 -14.01 11.03
C ASN A 46 -8.02 -15.22 11.81
N MET A 47 -7.05 -15.96 11.24
CA MET A 47 -6.41 -17.11 11.89
C MET A 47 -5.48 -16.68 13.04
N ILE A 48 -4.82 -15.53 12.92
CA ILE A 48 -3.93 -15.00 13.98
C ILE A 48 -4.75 -14.38 15.12
N THR A 49 -5.87 -13.75 14.76
CA THR A 49 -6.72 -12.99 15.67
C THR A 49 -7.82 -13.85 16.31
N ASP A 50 -7.95 -15.13 15.94
CA ASP A 50 -9.03 -16.05 16.33
C ASP A 50 -10.44 -15.43 16.16
N GLY A 51 -10.59 -14.50 15.20
CA GLY A 51 -11.81 -13.74 14.96
C GLY A 51 -12.18 -12.67 16.02
N SER A 52 -11.32 -12.41 17.00
CA SER A 52 -11.57 -11.47 18.10
C SER A 52 -10.86 -10.13 17.90
N GLN A 53 -11.57 -9.01 17.90
CA GLN A 53 -10.92 -7.70 17.75
C GLN A 53 -9.89 -7.44 18.86
N ILE A 54 -8.68 -7.07 18.46
CA ILE A 54 -7.61 -6.72 19.41
C ILE A 54 -7.74 -5.22 19.71
N VAL A 55 -8.12 -4.92 20.95
CA VAL A 55 -8.34 -3.57 21.49
C VAL A 55 -7.34 -3.26 22.61
N GLY A 56 -7.05 -1.98 22.83
CA GLY A 56 -6.10 -1.53 23.86
C GLY A 56 -4.74 -1.14 23.29
N PHE A 57 -4.72 -0.34 22.23
CA PHE A 57 -3.49 0.26 21.74
C PHE A 57 -3.02 1.36 22.71
N PRO A 58 -1.70 1.58 22.86
CA PRO A 58 -1.17 2.58 23.78
C PRO A 58 -1.56 4.01 23.37
N ASP A 59 -1.82 4.87 24.35
CA ASP A 59 -2.42 6.22 24.17
C ASP A 59 -1.71 7.11 23.13
N TRP A 60 -0.40 6.94 22.91
CA TRP A 60 0.33 7.71 21.90
C TRP A 60 -0.03 7.31 20.47
N PHE A 61 -0.48 6.07 20.24
CA PHE A 61 -0.90 5.57 18.93
C PHE A 61 -2.29 6.08 18.58
N THR A 62 -3.20 6.11 19.57
CA THR A 62 -4.56 6.63 19.43
C THR A 62 -4.57 8.17 19.36
N ASN A 63 -3.69 8.85 20.11
CA ASN A 63 -3.51 10.31 20.02
C ASN A 63 -3.02 10.76 18.63
N LEU A 64 -2.29 9.94 17.88
CA LEU A 64 -1.87 10.26 16.50
C LEU A 64 -3.07 10.53 15.58
N SER A 65 -4.21 9.86 15.82
CA SER A 65 -5.45 10.04 15.06
C SER A 65 -6.38 11.09 15.67
N ILE A 66 -6.43 11.17 17.01
CA ILE A 66 -7.40 12.01 17.75
C ILE A 66 -6.95 13.48 17.85
N VAL A 67 -5.65 13.75 17.98
CA VAL A 67 -5.15 15.12 18.17
C VAL A 67 -5.28 15.91 16.86
N ARG A 68 -6.22 16.87 16.86
CA ARG A 68 -6.42 17.84 15.77
C ARG A 68 -5.50 19.02 15.98
N HIS A 69 -4.46 19.13 15.16
CA HIS A 69 -3.71 20.38 15.08
C HIS A 69 -4.51 21.37 14.21
N PHE A 70 -4.61 22.64 14.65
CA PHE A 70 -5.37 23.70 13.97
C PHE A 70 -6.90 23.51 13.88
N GLY A 71 -7.50 22.56 14.61
CA GLY A 71 -8.96 22.36 14.63
C GLY A 71 -9.54 21.58 13.44
N PHE A 72 -8.79 21.37 12.36
CA PHE A 72 -9.23 20.63 11.16
C PHE A 72 -8.22 19.59 10.62
N LEU A 73 -6.94 19.66 10.99
CA LEU A 73 -5.91 18.77 10.44
C LEU A 73 -5.50 17.70 11.47
N SER A 74 -5.91 16.46 11.25
CA SER A 74 -5.33 15.30 11.93
C SER A 74 -3.99 14.95 11.28
N VAL A 75 -3.03 14.42 12.05
CA VAL A 75 -1.71 13.98 11.55
C VAL A 75 -1.86 13.00 10.37
N THR A 76 -2.90 12.18 10.41
CA THR A 76 -3.33 11.28 9.34
C THR A 76 -3.62 12.01 8.01
N VAL A 77 -4.34 13.13 8.05
CA VAL A 77 -4.68 13.90 6.84
C VAL A 77 -3.45 14.61 6.31
N GLY A 78 -2.61 15.15 7.19
CA GLY A 78 -1.32 15.74 6.82
C GLY A 78 -0.41 14.74 6.11
N LEU A 79 -0.29 13.52 6.65
CA LEU A 79 0.48 12.42 6.05
C LEU A 79 -0.06 12.07 4.65
N MET A 80 -1.38 11.96 4.50
CA MET A 80 -2.01 11.70 3.19
C MET A 80 -1.67 12.79 2.17
N ILE A 81 -1.79 14.07 2.55
CA ILE A 81 -1.49 15.20 1.67
C ILE A 81 -0.01 15.19 1.25
N VAL A 82 0.90 14.98 2.20
CA VAL A 82 2.35 14.90 1.93
C VAL A 82 2.65 13.76 0.96
N LEU A 83 2.12 12.56 1.20
CA LEU A 83 2.31 11.42 0.31
C LEU A 83 1.74 11.70 -1.09
N ALA A 84 0.53 12.27 -1.17
CA ALA A 84 -0.09 12.62 -2.45
C ALA A 84 0.78 13.60 -3.25
N ILE A 85 1.31 14.65 -2.61
CA ILE A 85 2.22 15.60 -3.27
C ILE A 85 3.50 14.91 -3.72
N VAL A 86 4.13 14.10 -2.86
CA VAL A 86 5.38 13.39 -3.19
C VAL A 86 5.17 12.47 -4.40
N PHE A 87 4.10 11.68 -4.43
CA PHE A 87 3.81 10.80 -5.56
C PHE A 87 3.41 11.58 -6.81
N ALA A 88 2.66 12.67 -6.70
CA ALA A 88 2.32 13.53 -7.84
C ALA A 88 3.57 14.12 -8.48
N VAL A 89 4.51 14.64 -7.68
CA VAL A 89 5.79 15.15 -8.19
C VAL A 89 6.62 14.02 -8.79
N PHE A 90 6.72 12.86 -8.13
CA PHE A 90 7.47 11.72 -8.64
C PHE A 90 6.95 11.24 -10.00
N LEU A 91 5.63 11.16 -10.16
CA LEU A 91 4.97 10.74 -11.40
C LEU A 91 5.17 11.74 -12.54
N ASN A 92 5.15 13.04 -12.25
CA ASN A 92 5.28 14.09 -13.27
C ASN A 92 6.73 14.38 -13.67
N TYR A 93 7.67 14.37 -12.72
CA TYR A 93 9.04 14.84 -12.96
C TYR A 93 10.04 13.72 -13.25
N ARG A 94 9.79 12.47 -12.83
CA ARG A 94 10.75 11.38 -13.02
C ARG A 94 10.52 10.65 -14.35
N ALA A 95 11.61 10.23 -15.00
CA ALA A 95 11.57 9.36 -16.19
C ALA A 95 10.75 8.08 -15.93
N THR A 96 10.88 7.49 -14.74
CA THR A 96 10.09 6.31 -14.33
C THR A 96 8.60 6.56 -14.26
N GLY A 97 8.16 7.77 -13.87
CA GLY A 97 6.75 8.15 -13.86
C GLY A 97 6.18 8.20 -15.27
N ARG A 98 6.92 8.81 -16.21
CA ARG A 98 6.55 8.83 -17.64
C ARG A 98 6.49 7.43 -18.25
N SER A 99 7.44 6.56 -17.91
CA SER A 99 7.42 5.16 -18.31
C SER A 99 6.18 4.43 -17.77
N LEU A 100 5.73 4.76 -16.56
CA LEU A 100 4.53 4.16 -15.96
C LEU A 100 3.25 4.61 -16.68
N TYR A 101 3.14 5.89 -17.05
CA TYR A 101 2.03 6.37 -17.87
C TYR A 101 2.00 5.69 -19.24
N ALA A 102 3.16 5.45 -19.87
CA ALA A 102 3.24 4.74 -21.14
C ALA A 102 2.76 3.27 -21.02
N ILE A 103 3.09 2.60 -19.91
CA ILE A 103 2.58 1.24 -19.61
C ILE A 103 1.05 1.24 -19.48
N GLY A 104 0.48 2.27 -18.86
CA GLY A 104 -0.98 2.41 -18.71
C GLY A 104 -1.73 2.58 -20.03
N GLY A 105 -1.12 3.19 -21.04
CA GLY A 105 -1.71 3.34 -22.38
C GLY A 105 -1.68 2.03 -23.19
N SER A 106 -0.52 1.39 -23.27
CA SER A 106 -0.40 0.04 -23.84
C SER A 106 0.89 -0.63 -23.39
N ALA A 107 0.76 -1.71 -22.62
CA ALA A 107 1.89 -2.50 -22.16
C ALA A 107 2.71 -3.11 -23.33
N GLU A 108 2.05 -3.44 -24.45
CA GLU A 108 2.69 -4.01 -25.63
C GLU A 108 3.57 -2.95 -26.33
N VAL A 109 3.07 -1.73 -26.51
CA VAL A 109 3.82 -0.62 -27.12
C VAL A 109 4.97 -0.18 -26.21
N ALA A 110 4.75 -0.12 -24.90
CA ALA A 110 5.79 0.19 -23.93
C ALA A 110 6.94 -0.84 -23.97
N ARG A 111 6.62 -2.13 -24.11
CA ARG A 111 7.61 -3.20 -24.28
C ARG A 111 8.43 -3.04 -25.56
N LEU A 112 7.78 -2.73 -26.68
CA LEU A 112 8.45 -2.46 -27.96
C LEU A 112 9.34 -1.21 -27.90
N SER A 113 9.02 -0.25 -27.03
CA SER A 113 9.82 0.95 -26.77
C SER A 113 11.00 0.70 -25.80
N GLY A 114 11.28 -0.55 -25.45
CA GLY A 114 12.39 -0.93 -24.57
C GLY A 114 12.15 -0.68 -23.08
N ILE A 115 10.92 -0.36 -22.67
CA ILE A 115 10.59 -0.14 -21.25
C ILE A 115 10.49 -1.50 -20.54
N PRO A 116 11.17 -1.72 -19.39
CA PRO A 116 11.09 -2.97 -18.65
C PRO A 116 9.76 -3.10 -17.88
N VAL A 117 8.67 -3.34 -18.62
CA VAL A 117 7.28 -3.39 -18.11
C VAL A 117 7.15 -4.28 -16.88
N LYS A 118 7.73 -5.50 -16.91
CA LYS A 118 7.63 -6.47 -15.79
C LYS A 118 8.23 -5.93 -14.49
N SER A 119 9.43 -5.34 -14.55
CA SER A 119 10.08 -4.82 -13.36
C SER A 119 9.32 -3.62 -12.80
N LEU A 120 8.91 -2.69 -13.68
CA LEU A 120 8.14 -1.51 -13.27
C LEU A 120 6.80 -1.88 -12.64
N THR A 121 6.07 -2.83 -13.22
CA THR A 121 4.80 -3.30 -12.66
C THR A 121 5.01 -3.90 -11.26
N ASN A 122 6.04 -4.72 -11.05
CA ASN A 122 6.33 -5.28 -9.72
C ASN A 122 6.65 -4.19 -8.69
N TRP A 123 7.48 -3.20 -9.05
CA TRP A 123 7.81 -2.08 -8.17
C TRP A 123 6.59 -1.26 -7.79
N VAL A 124 5.70 -0.98 -8.75
CA VAL A 124 4.46 -0.24 -8.49
C VAL A 124 3.57 -1.00 -7.52
N TYR A 125 3.40 -2.30 -7.74
CA TYR A 125 2.62 -3.14 -6.83
C TYR A 125 3.22 -3.23 -5.42
N ALA A 126 4.54 -3.27 -5.28
CA ALA A 126 5.22 -3.22 -3.99
C ALA A 126 4.93 -1.92 -3.23
N ILE A 127 5.03 -0.78 -3.93
CA ILE A 127 4.74 0.54 -3.38
C ILE A 127 3.26 0.64 -2.98
N CYS A 128 2.35 0.18 -3.84
CA CYS A 128 0.93 0.12 -3.52
C CYS A 128 0.65 -0.73 -2.28
N GLY A 129 1.30 -1.89 -2.14
CA GLY A 129 1.20 -2.73 -0.94
C GLY A 129 1.67 -2.02 0.32
N LEU A 130 2.82 -1.35 0.26
CA LEU A 130 3.34 -0.56 1.38
C LEU A 130 2.37 0.57 1.79
N LEU A 131 1.83 1.30 0.80
CA LEU A 131 0.84 2.36 1.06
C LEU A 131 -0.47 1.83 1.63
N ALA A 132 -0.92 0.65 1.17
CA ALA A 132 -2.10 -0.02 1.73
C ALA A 132 -1.87 -0.45 3.18
N GLY A 133 -0.67 -0.96 3.51
CA GLY A 133 -0.29 -1.28 4.89
C GLY A 133 -0.27 -0.05 5.78
N LEU A 134 0.30 1.06 5.29
CA LEU A 134 0.30 2.34 5.99
C LEU A 134 -1.14 2.85 6.25
N ALA A 135 -2.00 2.77 5.25
CA ALA A 135 -3.42 3.11 5.39
C ALA A 135 -4.13 2.22 6.41
N GLY A 136 -3.81 0.92 6.46
CA GLY A 136 -4.32 -0.01 7.47
C GLY A 136 -3.90 0.35 8.89
N ILE A 137 -2.63 0.72 9.10
CA ILE A 137 -2.11 1.16 10.40
C ILE A 137 -2.82 2.43 10.87
N VAL A 138 -3.01 3.38 9.96
CA VAL A 138 -3.76 4.62 10.21
C VAL A 138 -5.22 4.33 10.57
N LEU A 139 -5.85 3.39 9.87
CA LEU A 139 -7.22 2.99 10.15
C LEU A 139 -7.34 2.33 11.54
N ALA A 140 -6.40 1.45 11.90
CA ALA A 140 -6.34 0.84 13.23
C ALA A 140 -6.17 1.91 14.33
N ALA A 141 -5.31 2.92 14.11
CA ALA A 141 -5.15 4.04 15.03
C ALA A 141 -6.43 4.89 15.18
N ARG A 142 -7.29 4.93 14.16
CA ARG A 142 -8.56 5.66 14.20
C ARG A 142 -9.68 4.85 14.87
N LEU A 143 -9.67 3.53 14.71
CA LEU A 143 -10.70 2.63 15.25
C LEU A 143 -10.34 2.09 16.64
N ASP A 144 -9.11 2.33 17.12
CA ASP A 144 -8.54 1.80 18.36
C ASP A 144 -8.67 0.26 18.48
N SER A 145 -8.77 -0.40 17.32
CA SER A 145 -9.04 -1.83 17.18
C SER A 145 -8.48 -2.35 15.85
N VAL A 146 -8.08 -3.63 15.82
CA VAL A 146 -7.66 -4.37 14.62
C VAL A 146 -8.29 -5.76 14.57
#